data_AF-A0A819XV24-F1
#
_entry.id   AF-A0A819XV24-F1
#
_cell.length_a   1.000
_cell.length_b   1.000
_cell.length_c   1.000
_cell.angle_alpha   90.00
_cell.angle_beta   90.00
_cell.angle_gamma   90.00
#
_symmetry.space_group_name_H-M   'P 1'
#
loop_
_entity.id
_entity.type
_entity.pdbx_description
1 polymer ?
#
loop_
_entity_poly.entity_id
_entity_poly.type
_entity_poly.pdbx_seq_one_letter_code
_entity_poly.pdbx_strand_id
1 'polypeptide(L)'
;MKIHRSKSKKDLSVPPIDCKLFIDNIKSCNRTELHELLKSITIWHLGKCRLYDWIDALDLFDAILEEACIKSGTWMLNCDKSENAELKILVLDILHFTALIIEHSYSRHLYNSIEHLIMLLQSSHVHIILGVLSLLYVFSKRSNFITRLQVDKKQALIDRVTFLAE
;
A
#
# COMPACT_ATOMS: atom_id res chain seq x y z
N MET A 1 -3.06 -9.13 -10.44
CA MET A 1 -4.12 -10.06 -10.93
C MET A 1 -5.49 -9.39 -10.74
N LYS A 2 -6.41 -9.49 -11.72
CA LYS A 2 -7.71 -8.78 -11.77
C LYS A 2 -8.61 -9.07 -10.55
N ILE A 3 -9.02 -8.03 -9.83
CA ILE A 3 -10.04 -8.13 -8.77
C ILE A 3 -11.35 -8.64 -9.36
N HIS A 4 -11.92 -9.70 -8.79
CA HIS A 4 -13.23 -10.22 -9.16
C HIS A 4 -14.34 -9.23 -8.78
N ARG A 5 -14.80 -8.45 -9.76
CA ARG A 5 -15.93 -7.49 -9.67
C ARG A 5 -17.28 -8.13 -9.32
N SER A 6 -17.37 -9.47 -9.23
CA SER A 6 -18.64 -10.21 -9.22
C SER A 6 -19.30 -10.38 -7.84
N LYS A 7 -18.73 -9.87 -6.74
CA LYS A 7 -19.33 -10.04 -5.39
C LYS A 7 -19.68 -8.77 -4.60
N SER A 8 -19.59 -7.56 -5.16
CA SER A 8 -19.96 -6.31 -4.46
C SER A 8 -21.10 -5.54 -5.15
N LYS A 9 -22.28 -6.16 -5.30
CA LYS A 9 -23.49 -5.50 -5.82
C LYS A 9 -24.38 -4.85 -4.74
N LYS A 10 -23.85 -4.55 -3.55
CA LYS A 10 -24.63 -3.91 -2.47
C LYS A 10 -23.86 -2.77 -1.81
N ASP A 11 -23.59 -1.73 -2.59
CA ASP A 11 -23.64 -0.32 -2.19
C ASP A 11 -23.21 0.54 -3.38
N LEU A 12 -24.19 1.02 -4.16
CA LEU A 12 -23.98 1.82 -5.37
C LEU A 12 -23.97 3.33 -5.07
N SER A 13 -23.56 3.76 -3.87
CA SER A 13 -23.32 5.20 -3.67
C SER A 13 -22.14 5.64 -4.55
N VAL A 14 -22.22 6.82 -5.15
CA VAL A 14 -21.12 7.41 -5.91
C VAL A 14 -20.07 7.89 -4.89
N PRO A 15 -18.75 7.67 -5.11
CA PRO A 15 -17.73 8.25 -4.24
C PRO A 15 -17.91 9.78 -4.15
N PRO A 16 -17.59 10.41 -3.01
CA PRO A 16 -17.54 11.86 -2.92
C PRO A 16 -16.71 12.44 -4.07
N ILE A 17 -17.16 13.57 -4.63
CA ILE A 17 -16.55 14.13 -5.84
C ILE A 17 -15.06 14.44 -5.65
N ASP A 18 -14.68 14.88 -4.45
CA ASP A 18 -13.29 15.17 -4.09
C ASP A 18 -12.43 13.90 -4.11
N CYS A 19 -12.95 12.76 -3.61
CA CYS A 19 -12.26 11.48 -3.69
C CYS A 19 -12.05 11.08 -5.16
N LYS A 20 -13.07 11.23 -5.98
CA LYS A 20 -13.00 10.87 -7.41
C LYS A 20 -11.98 11.74 -8.15
N LEU A 21 -12.03 13.05 -7.97
CA LEU A 21 -11.07 13.98 -8.58
C LEU A 21 -9.63 13.66 -8.14
N PHE A 22 -9.44 13.31 -6.86
CA PHE A 22 -8.13 12.94 -6.35
C PHE A 22 -7.60 11.64 -6.96
N ILE A 23 -8.45 10.62 -7.07
CA ILE A 23 -8.12 9.35 -7.72
C ILE A 23 -7.79 9.57 -9.20
N ASP A 24 -8.58 10.38 -9.90
CA ASP A 24 -8.34 10.70 -11.31
C ASP A 24 -7.01 11.46 -11.48
N ASN A 25 -6.65 12.34 -10.53
CA ASN A 25 -5.35 13.02 -10.52
C ASN A 25 -4.19 12.01 -10.36
N ILE A 26 -4.25 11.12 -9.36
CA ILE A 26 -3.26 10.03 -9.18
C ILE A 26 -3.04 9.25 -10.48
N LYS A 27 -4.12 8.90 -11.17
CA LYS A 27 -4.08 8.10 -12.40
C LYS A 27 -3.45 8.83 -13.58
N SER A 28 -3.49 10.17 -13.57
CA SER A 28 -2.90 10.99 -14.62
C SER A 28 -1.43 11.33 -14.39
N CYS A 29 -0.94 11.20 -13.14
CA CYS A 29 0.43 11.54 -12.78
C CYS A 29 1.46 10.58 -13.37
N ASN A 30 2.59 11.13 -13.83
CA ASN A 30 3.84 10.37 -13.93
C ASN A 30 4.47 10.15 -12.54
N ARG A 31 5.61 9.44 -12.45
CA ARG A 31 6.22 9.09 -11.15
C ARG A 31 6.65 10.31 -10.31
N THR A 32 7.20 11.32 -10.96
CA THR A 32 7.64 12.55 -10.28
C THR A 32 6.44 13.36 -9.79
N GLU A 33 5.41 13.49 -10.63
CA GLU A 33 4.15 14.15 -10.26
C GLU A 33 3.44 13.38 -9.13
N LEU A 34 3.48 12.05 -9.16
CA LEU A 34 2.87 11.21 -8.15
C LEU A 34 3.58 11.38 -6.80
N HIS A 35 4.92 11.44 -6.78
CA HIS A 35 5.69 11.79 -5.59
C HIS A 35 5.20 13.11 -4.97
N GLU A 36 5.19 14.18 -5.76
CA GLU A 36 4.78 15.51 -5.28
C GLU A 36 3.32 15.52 -4.80
N LEU A 37 2.42 14.84 -5.52
CA LEU A 37 1.02 14.72 -5.15
C LEU A 37 0.86 14.00 -3.81
N LEU A 38 1.46 12.82 -3.63
CA LEU A 38 1.31 12.03 -2.41
C LEU A 38 1.97 12.71 -1.21
N LYS A 39 3.15 13.31 -1.40
CA LYS A 39 3.89 14.05 -0.37
C LYS A 39 3.15 15.30 0.12
N SER A 40 2.36 15.93 -0.74
CA SER A 40 1.55 17.09 -0.35
C SER A 40 0.48 16.74 0.70
N ILE A 41 0.09 15.46 0.80
CA ILE A 41 -0.89 14.99 1.77
C ILE A 41 -0.19 14.61 3.07
N THR A 42 -0.18 15.56 4.00
CA THR A 42 0.22 15.31 5.40
C THR A 42 -0.97 15.06 6.31
N ILE A 43 -2.18 15.49 5.90
CA ILE A 43 -3.42 15.37 6.67
C ILE A 43 -4.55 14.90 5.75
N TRP A 44 -5.30 13.89 6.22
CA TRP A 44 -6.44 13.36 5.48
C TRP A 44 -7.65 14.32 5.55
N HIS A 45 -8.05 14.85 4.39
CA HIS A 45 -9.14 15.84 4.27
C HIS A 45 -10.37 15.32 3.51
N LEU A 46 -10.28 14.15 2.87
CA LEU A 46 -11.33 13.61 1.98
C LEU A 46 -12.50 12.92 2.71
N GLY A 47 -12.57 13.04 4.03
CA GLY A 47 -13.57 12.36 4.85
C GLY A 47 -13.48 10.83 4.78
N LYS A 48 -14.46 10.11 5.34
CA LYS A 48 -14.44 8.64 5.35
C LYS A 48 -14.80 8.08 3.97
N CYS A 49 -13.96 7.21 3.41
CA CYS A 49 -14.13 6.68 2.04
C CYS A 49 -14.28 5.14 1.98
N ARG A 50 -14.70 4.57 0.84
CA ARG A 50 -14.62 3.11 0.62
C ARG A 50 -13.29 2.77 0.01
N LEU A 51 -12.63 1.74 0.51
CA LEU A 51 -11.43 1.23 -0.16
C LEU A 51 -11.71 0.78 -1.61
N TYR A 52 -12.94 0.31 -1.89
CA TYR A 52 -13.37 -0.08 -3.24
C TYR A 52 -13.24 1.05 -4.27
N ASP A 53 -13.49 2.30 -3.88
CA ASP A 53 -13.43 3.43 -4.81
C ASP A 53 -11.98 3.72 -5.26
N TRP A 54 -11.00 3.30 -4.46
CA TRP A 54 -9.57 3.53 -4.71
C TRP A 54 -8.90 2.41 -5.50
N ILE A 55 -9.64 1.40 -5.98
CA ILE A 55 -9.05 0.21 -6.65
C ILE A 55 -8.09 0.60 -7.77
N ASP A 56 -8.45 1.53 -8.65
CA ASP A 56 -7.57 1.93 -9.77
C ASP A 56 -6.25 2.55 -9.28
N ALA A 57 -6.30 3.35 -8.20
CA ALA A 57 -5.09 3.93 -7.59
C ALA A 57 -4.28 2.86 -6.85
N LEU A 58 -4.94 1.95 -6.15
CA LEU A 58 -4.29 0.83 -5.46
C LEU A 58 -3.64 -0.16 -6.44
N ASP A 59 -4.23 -0.40 -7.61
CA ASP A 59 -3.64 -1.23 -8.67
C ASP A 59 -2.38 -0.56 -9.25
N LEU A 60 -2.37 0.77 -9.38
CA LEU A 60 -1.17 1.53 -9.75
C LEU A 60 -0.08 1.42 -8.69
N PHE A 61 -0.45 1.53 -7.41
CA PHE A 61 0.49 1.35 -6.30
C PHE A 61 1.03 -0.07 -6.23
N ASP A 62 0.18 -1.08 -6.44
CA ASP A 62 0.54 -2.49 -6.48
C ASP A 62 1.65 -2.75 -7.49
N ALA A 63 1.53 -2.21 -8.71
CA ALA A 63 2.55 -2.35 -9.75
C ALA A 63 3.91 -1.72 -9.37
N ILE A 64 3.90 -0.57 -8.67
CA ILE A 64 5.13 0.08 -8.20
C ILE A 64 5.76 -0.71 -7.06
N LEU A 65 4.94 -1.23 -6.13
CA LEU A 65 5.40 -2.08 -5.04
C LEU A 65 5.96 -3.41 -5.58
N GLU A 66 5.34 -3.98 -6.61
CA GLU A 66 5.83 -5.16 -7.31
C GLU A 66 7.23 -4.91 -7.90
N GLU A 67 7.41 -3.81 -8.63
CA GLU A 67 8.70 -3.40 -9.17
C GLU A 67 9.76 -3.23 -8.08
N ALA A 68 9.39 -2.59 -6.97
CA ALA A 68 10.27 -2.39 -5.82
C ALA A 68 10.72 -3.72 -5.20
N CYS A 69 9.85 -4.73 -5.18
CA CYS A 69 10.10 -6.04 -4.61
C CYS A 69 10.91 -6.98 -5.51
N ILE A 70 11.21 -6.60 -6.76
CA ILE A 70 12.03 -7.43 -7.66
C ILE A 70 13.39 -7.66 -7.01
N LYS A 71 13.78 -8.93 -6.84
CA LYS A 71 15.10 -9.27 -6.30
C LYS A 71 16.17 -8.88 -7.30
N SER A 72 17.13 -8.09 -6.85
CA SER A 72 18.36 -7.84 -7.58
C SER A 72 19.53 -8.54 -6.91
N GLY A 73 20.03 -9.59 -7.54
CA GLY A 73 21.00 -10.49 -6.91
C GLY A 73 20.37 -11.25 -5.75
N THR A 74 21.19 -11.67 -4.79
CA THR A 74 20.77 -12.67 -3.78
C THR A 74 20.00 -12.08 -2.61
N TRP A 75 20.28 -10.83 -2.22
CA TRP A 75 19.83 -10.27 -0.92
C TRP A 75 19.33 -8.83 -0.97
N MET A 76 19.08 -8.29 -2.17
CA MET A 76 18.74 -6.87 -2.33
C MET A 76 17.44 -6.74 -3.13
N LEU A 77 16.55 -5.86 -2.69
CA LEU A 77 15.35 -5.51 -3.45
C LEU A 77 15.68 -4.41 -4.46
N ASN A 78 14.85 -4.25 -5.49
CA ASN A 78 15.10 -3.24 -6.51
C ASN A 78 15.07 -1.82 -5.92
N CYS A 79 14.20 -1.56 -4.93
CA CYS A 79 14.16 -0.28 -4.21
C CYS A 79 15.37 -0.05 -3.28
N ASP A 80 16.19 -1.07 -3.02
CA ASP A 80 17.38 -0.92 -2.19
C ASP A 80 18.57 -0.31 -2.93
N LYS A 81 18.58 -0.39 -4.26
CA LYS A 81 19.69 0.08 -5.08
C LYS A 81 19.85 1.59 -5.01
N SER A 82 21.11 2.04 -5.01
CA SER A 82 21.44 3.46 -5.09
C SER A 82 20.93 4.11 -6.38
N GLU A 83 20.96 3.39 -7.52
CA GLU A 83 20.42 3.87 -8.80
C GLU A 83 18.89 4.08 -8.79
N ASN A 84 18.16 3.46 -7.84
CA ASN A 84 16.71 3.50 -7.74
C ASN A 84 16.22 4.38 -6.59
N ALA A 85 16.95 5.47 -6.31
CA ALA A 85 16.60 6.39 -5.23
C ALA A 85 15.18 6.96 -5.37
N GLU A 86 14.75 7.27 -6.59
CA GLU A 86 13.38 7.78 -6.87
C GLU A 86 12.31 6.72 -6.59
N LEU A 87 12.54 5.46 -6.97
CA LEU A 87 11.62 4.36 -6.67
C LEU A 87 11.46 4.16 -5.16
N LYS A 88 12.57 4.22 -4.41
CA LYS A 88 12.54 4.14 -2.95
C LYS A 88 11.67 5.23 -2.33
N ILE A 89 11.83 6.47 -2.79
CA ILE A 89 11.03 7.60 -2.31
C ILE A 89 9.55 7.34 -2.59
N LEU A 90 9.22 6.94 -3.82
CA LEU A 90 7.84 6.67 -4.23
C LEU A 90 7.21 5.53 -3.43
N VAL A 91 7.97 4.47 -3.10
CA VAL A 91 7.50 3.39 -2.22
C VAL A 91 7.14 3.92 -0.83
N LEU A 92 7.96 4.81 -0.26
CA LEU A 92 7.67 5.42 1.04
C LEU A 92 6.39 6.25 1.00
N ASP A 93 6.19 7.06 -0.04
CA ASP A 93 4.98 7.85 -0.20
C ASP A 93 3.74 6.97 -0.36
N ILE A 94 3.85 5.89 -1.14
CA ILE A 94 2.78 4.92 -1.34
C ILE A 94 2.43 4.21 -0.03
N LEU A 95 3.42 3.77 0.75
CA LEU A 95 3.19 3.13 2.05
C LEU A 95 2.50 4.09 3.03
N HIS A 96 2.96 5.34 3.08
CA HIS A 96 2.37 6.38 3.92
C HIS A 96 0.92 6.68 3.50
N PHE A 97 0.70 6.94 2.22
CA PHE A 97 -0.62 7.26 1.70
C PHE A 97 -1.61 6.10 1.81
N THR A 98 -1.14 4.86 1.58
CA THR A 98 -1.95 3.66 1.81
C THR A 98 -2.35 3.56 3.28
N ALA A 99 -1.46 3.88 4.23
CA ALA A 99 -1.80 3.90 5.65
C ALA A 99 -2.92 4.92 5.94
N LEU A 100 -2.85 6.12 5.35
CA LEU A 100 -3.90 7.14 5.47
C LEU A 100 -5.25 6.65 4.91
N ILE A 101 -5.27 6.05 3.71
CA ILE A 101 -6.49 5.48 3.14
C ILE A 101 -7.06 4.39 4.07
N ILE A 102 -6.22 3.47 4.56
CA ILE A 102 -6.66 2.39 5.46
C ILE A 102 -7.14 2.94 6.80
N GLU A 103 -6.59 4.05 7.29
CA GLU A 103 -7.09 4.67 8.51
C GLU A 103 -8.49 5.26 8.34
N HIS A 104 -8.74 5.90 7.19
CA HIS A 104 -9.96 6.66 6.92
C HIS A 104 -10.96 5.95 6.00
N SER A 105 -10.80 4.64 5.76
CA SER A 105 -11.70 3.87 4.90
C SER A 105 -12.53 2.81 5.63
N TYR A 106 -13.49 2.23 4.90
CA TYR A 106 -14.17 0.98 5.23
C TYR A 106 -14.02 -0.05 4.10
N SER A 107 -14.49 -1.28 4.34
CA SER A 107 -14.29 -2.43 3.44
C SER A 107 -12.82 -2.78 3.20
N ARG A 108 -12.00 -2.67 4.25
CA ARG A 108 -10.54 -2.83 4.21
C ARG A 108 -10.04 -4.25 3.94
N HIS A 109 -10.94 -5.23 3.94
CA HIS A 109 -10.66 -6.59 3.50
C HIS A 109 -10.38 -6.70 1.99
N LEU A 110 -10.66 -5.64 1.22
CA LEU A 110 -10.39 -5.59 -0.22
C LEU A 110 -8.90 -5.36 -0.56
N TYR A 111 -8.08 -4.92 0.41
CA TYR A 111 -6.64 -4.79 0.19
C TYR A 111 -6.02 -6.17 -0.06
N ASN A 112 -5.18 -6.31 -1.10
CA ASN A 112 -4.64 -7.61 -1.49
C ASN A 112 -3.12 -7.60 -1.79
N SER A 113 -2.43 -6.50 -1.53
CA SER A 113 -0.99 -6.33 -1.84
C SER A 113 -0.06 -6.72 -0.67
N ILE A 114 -0.54 -7.57 0.25
CA ILE A 114 0.19 -7.96 1.46
C ILE A 114 1.51 -8.69 1.16
N GLU A 115 1.62 -9.37 0.02
CA GLU A 115 2.85 -10.06 -0.37
C GLU A 115 4.00 -9.08 -0.63
N HIS A 116 3.73 -7.92 -1.23
CA HIS A 116 4.72 -6.87 -1.38
C HIS A 116 5.14 -6.30 -0.03
N LEU A 117 4.22 -6.12 0.91
CA LEU A 117 4.55 -5.68 2.26
C LEU A 117 5.48 -6.68 2.97
N ILE A 118 5.19 -7.99 2.89
CA ILE A 118 6.03 -9.05 3.48
C ILE A 118 7.42 -9.06 2.84
N MET A 119 7.51 -8.84 1.53
CA MET A 119 8.79 -8.74 0.82
C MET A 119 9.58 -7.50 1.24
N LEU A 120 8.94 -6.34 1.33
CA LEU A 120 9.57 -5.08 1.74
C LEU A 120 10.09 -5.08 3.18
N LEU A 121 9.60 -5.97 4.05
CA LEU A 121 10.22 -6.19 5.37
C LEU A 121 11.66 -6.75 5.29
N GLN A 122 12.10 -7.20 4.12
CA GLN A 122 13.48 -7.66 3.86
C GLN A 122 14.38 -6.54 3.31
N SER A 123 13.84 -5.33 3.12
CA SER A 123 14.58 -4.17 2.62
C SER A 123 15.79 -3.87 3.48
N SER A 124 16.89 -3.49 2.84
CA SER A 124 18.09 -2.99 3.54
C SER A 124 17.89 -1.57 4.10
N HIS A 125 16.94 -0.80 3.56
CA HIS A 125 16.58 0.53 4.08
C HIS A 125 15.58 0.46 5.23
N VAL A 126 15.99 0.94 6.41
CA VAL A 126 15.16 0.97 7.63
C VAL A 126 13.85 1.76 7.45
N HIS A 127 13.86 2.82 6.65
CA HIS A 127 12.67 3.65 6.41
C HIS A 127 11.56 2.87 5.69
N ILE A 128 11.92 1.97 4.77
CA ILE A 128 10.96 1.12 4.06
C ILE A 128 10.32 0.15 5.06
N ILE A 129 11.14 -0.49 5.90
CA ILE A 129 10.67 -1.40 6.96
C ILE A 129 9.70 -0.66 7.89
N LEU A 130 10.08 0.53 8.37
CA LEU A 130 9.21 1.36 9.23
C LEU A 130 7.91 1.77 8.53
N GLY A 131 7.95 2.11 7.24
CA GLY A 131 6.76 2.41 6.45
C GLY A 131 5.80 1.22 6.39
N VAL A 132 6.32 0.01 6.16
CA VAL A 132 5.52 -1.22 6.17
C VAL A 132 4.94 -1.51 7.56
N LEU A 133 5.75 -1.41 8.62
CA LEU A 133 5.30 -1.64 9.99
C LEU A 133 4.20 -0.64 10.40
N SER A 134 4.32 0.62 10.00
CA SER A 134 3.29 1.65 10.21
C SER A 134 1.97 1.26 9.54
N LEU A 135 2.00 0.84 8.28
CA LEU A 135 0.82 0.38 7.57
C LEU A 135 0.19 -0.86 8.23
N LEU A 136 1.00 -1.85 8.61
CA LEU A 136 0.54 -3.04 9.33
C LEU A 136 -0.10 -2.69 10.68
N TYR A 137 0.44 -1.70 11.38
CA TYR A 137 -0.13 -1.19 12.62
C TYR A 137 -1.49 -0.51 12.41
N VAL A 138 -1.66 0.27 11.34
CA VAL A 138 -2.98 0.82 10.99
C VAL A 138 -3.97 -0.30 10.68
N PHE A 139 -3.55 -1.34 9.95
CA PHE A 139 -4.39 -2.52 9.72
C PHE A 139 -4.79 -3.20 11.03
N SER A 140 -3.86 -3.43 11.97
CA SER A 140 -4.16 -4.10 13.24
C SER A 140 -5.12 -3.28 14.11
N LYS A 141 -5.00 -1.95 14.12
CA LYS A 141 -5.87 -1.05 14.87
C LYS A 141 -7.26 -0.91 14.29
N ARG A 142 -7.35 -0.83 12.96
CA ARG A 142 -8.59 -0.44 12.31
C ARG A 142 -9.37 -1.65 11.81
N SER A 143 -8.73 -2.78 11.50
CA SER A 143 -9.34 -3.94 10.81
C SER A 143 -8.98 -5.29 11.44
N ASN A 144 -9.79 -6.29 11.11
CA ASN A 144 -9.43 -7.70 11.26
C ASN A 144 -8.72 -8.25 10.01
N PHE A 145 -8.01 -7.40 9.25
CA PHE A 145 -7.35 -7.81 8.00
C PHE A 145 -6.26 -8.87 8.26
N ILE A 146 -5.34 -8.58 9.18
CA ILE A 146 -4.22 -9.46 9.53
C ILE A 146 -4.71 -10.81 10.05
N THR A 147 -5.78 -10.82 10.87
CA THR A 147 -6.33 -12.06 11.42
C THR A 147 -7.02 -12.94 10.38
N ARG A 148 -7.43 -12.36 9.24
CA ARG A 148 -8.09 -13.05 8.12
C ARG A 148 -7.16 -13.41 6.97
N LEU A 149 -5.87 -13.09 7.08
CA LEU A 149 -4.88 -13.51 6.09
C LEU A 149 -4.86 -15.03 5.95
N GLN A 150 -4.54 -15.49 4.75
CA GLN A 150 -4.24 -16.91 4.51
C GLN A 150 -3.10 -17.35 5.45
N VAL A 151 -3.18 -18.60 5.92
CA VAL A 151 -2.26 -19.14 6.93
C VAL A 151 -0.80 -18.94 6.52
N ASP A 152 -0.45 -19.26 5.27
CA ASP A 152 0.92 -19.14 4.77
C ASP A 152 1.42 -17.67 4.78
N LYS A 153 0.59 -16.72 4.32
CA LYS A 153 0.95 -15.29 4.31
C LYS A 153 1.04 -14.74 5.74
N LYS A 154 0.16 -15.19 6.63
CA LYS A 154 0.18 -14.81 8.05
C LYS A 154 1.43 -15.33 8.74
N GLN A 155 1.81 -16.58 8.51
CA GLN A 155 3.03 -17.17 9.07
C GLN A 155 4.27 -16.44 8.55
N ALA A 156 4.37 -16.23 7.23
CA ALA A 156 5.48 -15.49 6.63
C ALA A 156 5.61 -14.06 7.19
N LEU A 157 4.48 -13.38 7.44
CA LEU A 157 4.48 -12.07 8.09
C LEU A 157 5.02 -12.15 9.53
N ILE A 158 4.55 -13.11 10.32
CA ILE A 158 4.99 -13.31 11.71
C ILE A 158 6.49 -13.59 11.73
N ASP A 159 6.98 -14.53 10.92
CA ASP A 159 8.40 -14.89 10.86
C ASP A 159 9.28 -13.67 10.55
N ARG A 160 8.84 -12.82 9.61
CA ARG A 160 9.56 -11.60 9.24
C ARG A 160 9.58 -10.56 10.35
N VAL A 161 8.45 -10.35 11.03
CA VAL A 161 8.38 -9.39 12.14
C VAL A 161 9.18 -9.89 13.35
N THR A 162 9.15 -11.20 13.63
CA THR A 162 9.97 -11.81 14.70
C THR A 162 11.45 -11.65 14.41
N PHE A 163 11.90 -11.92 13.18
CA PHE A 163 13.30 -11.73 12.79
C PHE A 163 13.78 -10.28 12.94
N LEU A 164 12.90 -9.29 12.76
CA LEU A 164 13.23 -7.87 12.95
C LEU A 164 13.30 -7.45 14.43
N ALA A 165 12.72 -8.25 15.33
CA ALA A 165 12.68 -7.98 16.76
C ALA A 165 13.85 -8.62 17.53
N GLU A 166 14.53 -9.59 16.92
CA GLU A 166 15.76 -10.23 17.40
C GLU A 166 17.00 -9.39 17.09
#